data_AF-A0A356Z8U9-F1
#
_entry.id   AF-A0A356Z8U9-F1
#
_cell.length_a   1.000
_cell.length_b   1.000
_cell.length_c   1.000
_cell.angle_alpha   90.00
_cell.angle_beta   90.00
_cell.angle_gamma   90.00
#
_symmetry.space_group_name_H-M   'P 1'
#
loop_
_entity.id
_entity.type
_entity.pdbx_description
1 polymer ?
#
loop_
_entity_poly.entity_id
_entity_poly.type
_entity_poly.pdbx_seq_one_letter_code
_entity_poly.pdbx_strand_id
1 'polypeptide(L)' 'MPKIAVLTSGGDASGMNAAIRAVVRSGIYKNMG' A
#
# COMPACT_ATOMS: atom_id res chain seq x y z
N MET A 1 -11.36 12.32 -6.86
CA MET A 1 -10.17 11.97 -6.05
C MET A 1 -9.32 11.02 -6.87
N PRO A 2 -7.99 11.22 -6.95
CA PRO A 2 -7.10 10.29 -7.63
C PRO A 2 -7.01 8.99 -6.83
N LYS A 3 -7.36 7.88 -7.47
CA LYS A 3 -7.28 6.52 -6.90
C LYS A 3 -5.91 5.92 -7.15
N ILE A 4 -5.38 5.19 -6.17
CA ILE A 4 -4.08 4.49 -6.28
C ILE A 4 -4.25 2.99 -6.06
N ALA A 5 -3.45 2.19 -6.78
CA ALA A 5 -3.38 0.75 -6.60
C ALA A 5 -1.99 0.36 -6.08
N VAL A 6 -1.91 -0.72 -5.29
CA VAL A 6 -0.66 -1.32 -4.81
C VAL A 6 -0.66 -2.80 -5.19
N LEU A 7 0.49 -3.28 -5.66
CA LEU A 7 0.74 -4.69 -5.95
C LEU A 7 2.14 -5.07 -5.46
N THR A 8 2.31 -6.32 -5.09
CA THR A 8 3.64 -6.90 -4.83
C THR A 8 4.07 -7.72 -6.04
N SER A 9 5.37 -7.76 -6.31
CA SER A 9 5.98 -8.57 -7.37
C SER A 9 7.19 -9.32 -6.81
N GLY A 10 7.44 -10.52 -7.34
CA GLY A 10 8.45 -11.45 -6.83
C GLY A 10 7.87 -12.47 -5.84
N GLY A 11 8.75 -13.23 -5.17
CA GLY A 11 8.36 -14.18 -4.13
C GLY A 11 8.05 -13.50 -2.80
N ASP A 12 7.17 -14.11 -2.00
CA ASP A 12 6.75 -13.53 -0.73
C ASP A 12 7.90 -13.39 0.28
N ALA A 13 7.92 -12.26 1.00
CA ALA A 13 8.89 -11.97 2.04
C ALA A 13 8.21 -11.44 3.30
N SER A 14 8.83 -11.71 4.45
CA SER A 14 8.40 -11.14 5.72
C SER A 14 8.40 -9.61 5.63
N GLY A 15 7.28 -8.98 5.99
CA GLY A 15 7.12 -7.51 5.99
C GLY A 15 6.35 -6.95 4.80
N MET A 16 6.06 -7.73 3.75
CA MET A 16 5.26 -7.25 2.62
C MET A 16 3.86 -6.75 3.04
N ASN A 17 3.17 -7.49 3.90
CA ASN A 17 1.87 -7.05 4.45
C ASN A 17 1.99 -5.76 5.30
N ALA A 18 3.12 -5.56 5.99
CA ALA A 18 3.37 -4.34 6.75
C ALA A 18 3.58 -3.14 5.80
N ALA A 19 4.32 -3.33 4.70
CA ALA A 19 4.51 -2.32 3.67
C ALA A 19 3.18 -1.93 2.99
N ILE A 20 2.37 -2.92 2.58
CA ILE A 20 1.04 -2.69 2.01
C ILE A 20 0.18 -1.87 2.98
N ARG A 21 0.15 -2.28 4.26
CA ARG A 21 -0.60 -1.57 5.30
C ARG A 21 -0.13 -0.12 5.45
N ALA A 22 1.18 0.13 5.46
CA ALA A 22 1.74 1.47 5.56
C ALA A 22 1.33 2.36 4.38
N VAL A 23 1.36 1.83 3.16
CA VAL A 23 0.93 2.57 1.95
C VAL A 23 -0.56 2.89 2.00
N VAL A 24 -1.42 1.92 2.31
CA VAL A 24 -2.88 2.14 2.39
C VAL A 24 -3.22 3.19 3.46
N ARG A 25 -2.62 3.08 4.66
CA ARG A 25 -2.86 4.04 5.74
C ARG A 25 -2.36 5.45 5.38
N SER A 26 -1.20 5.54 4.75
CA SER A 26 -0.65 6.82 4.29
C SER A 26 -1.50 7.46 3.20
N GLY A 27 -2.04 6.66 2.27
CA GLY A 27 -2.95 7.13 1.22
C GLY A 27 -4.22 7.74 1.81
N ILE A 28 -4.87 7.01 2.72
CA ILE A 28 -6.06 7.50 3.44
C ILE A 28 -5.75 8.79 4.20
N TYR A 29 -4.66 8.84 4.95
CA TYR A 29 -4.24 10.03 5.70
C TYR A 29 -4.04 11.25 4.79
N LYS A 30 -3.53 11.03 3.57
CA LYS A 30 -3.33 12.08 2.56
C LYS A 30 -4.56 12.33 1.68
N ASN A 31 -5.73 11.74 1.99
CA ASN A 31 -6.93 11.79 1.16
C ASN A 31 -6.71 11.35 -0.31
N MET A 32 -5.79 10.39 -0.50
CA MET A 32 -5.54 9.71 -1.77
C MET A 32 -6.35 8.41 -1.77
N GLY A 33 -7.32 8.28 -2.68
CA GLY A 33 -8.31 7.21 -2.68
C GLY A 33 -9.14 7.16 -3.94
#